data_AF-A0A8J4XD68-F1
#
_entry.id   AF-A0A8J4XD68-F1
#
_cell.length_a   1.000
_cell.length_b   1.000
_cell.length_c   1.000
_cell.angle_alpha   90.00
_cell.angle_beta   90.00
_cell.angle_gamma   90.00
#
_symmetry.space_group_name_H-M   'P 1'
#
loop_
_entity.id
_entity.type
_entity.pdbx_description
1 polymer ?
#
loop_
_entity_poly.entity_id
_entity_poly.type
_entity_poly.pdbx_seq_one_letter_code
_entity_poly.pdbx_strand_id
1 'polypeptide(L)'
;MSLHNMNTQRMVPRKDYTANRLVSGTLQLGRNTSLVLDETQLEQGQLDTTGVRNITALGNLISWQKVDYDFNYHQMEFPCNINVLIMSEGRSLLPCDCQVHLRPTVNPPNLEEYLKTVQHAQLSSQLNKYRVYLTAARSLDYSISDQMTKAVEEDFVDMRKDDPQSISAEDLHRMLVVA
;
A
#
# COMPACT_ATOMS: atom_id res chain seq x y z
N MET A 1 10.92 7.22 -4.25
CA MET A 1 10.62 7.03 -5.67
C MET A 1 11.18 8.20 -6.47
N SER A 2 12.51 8.31 -6.54
CA SER A 2 13.14 9.31 -7.41
C SER A 2 12.98 8.90 -8.87
N LEU A 3 12.98 9.87 -9.80
CA LEU A 3 12.92 9.60 -11.25
C LEU A 3 14.01 8.62 -11.70
N HIS A 4 15.23 8.78 -11.18
CA HIS A 4 16.33 7.87 -11.45
C HIS A 4 16.00 6.43 -11.05
N ASN A 5 15.51 6.21 -9.83
CA ASN A 5 15.17 4.87 -9.37
C ASN A 5 14.02 4.28 -10.19
N MET A 6 13.01 5.08 -10.53
CA MET A 6 11.88 4.61 -11.33
C MET A 6 12.30 4.20 -12.75
N ASN A 7 13.24 4.89 -13.38
CA ASN A 7 13.68 4.56 -14.74
C ASN A 7 14.76 3.47 -14.78
N THR A 8 15.58 3.32 -13.73
CA THR A 8 16.70 2.35 -13.71
C THR A 8 16.36 1.04 -13.02
N GLN A 9 15.52 1.07 -11.99
CA GLN A 9 15.23 -0.10 -11.17
C GLN A 9 14.26 -1.03 -11.90
N ARG A 10 14.55 -2.33 -11.83
CA ARG A 10 13.64 -3.36 -12.32
C ARG A 10 12.72 -3.80 -11.20
N MET A 11 11.48 -3.31 -11.20
CA MET A 11 10.49 -3.70 -10.20
C MET A 11 9.80 -5.02 -10.54
N VAL A 12 9.56 -5.26 -11.82
CA VAL A 12 8.88 -6.46 -12.32
C VAL A 12 9.87 -7.58 -12.66
N PRO A 13 9.65 -8.82 -12.19
CA PRO A 13 10.49 -9.97 -12.55
C PRO A 13 10.46 -10.27 -14.05
N ARG A 14 11.58 -10.74 -14.60
CA ARG A 14 11.70 -11.08 -16.03
C ARG A 14 12.33 -12.45 -16.26
N LYS A 15 11.82 -13.22 -17.20
CA LYS A 15 12.48 -14.46 -17.66
C LYS A 15 13.73 -14.12 -18.49
N ASP A 16 14.89 -14.57 -18.02
CA ASP A 16 16.13 -14.62 -18.78
C ASP A 16 16.20 -15.97 -19.50
N TYR A 17 16.05 -15.93 -20.82
CA TYR A 17 16.09 -17.12 -21.67
C TYR A 17 17.51 -17.61 -21.91
N THR A 18 18.53 -16.76 -21.81
CA THR A 18 19.93 -17.16 -22.04
C THR A 18 20.43 -18.04 -20.89
N ALA A 19 20.15 -17.64 -19.66
CA ALA A 19 20.47 -18.39 -18.44
C ALA A 19 19.33 -19.31 -17.97
N ASN A 20 18.23 -19.40 -18.73
CA ASN A 20 17.00 -20.12 -18.41
C ASN A 20 16.47 -19.92 -16.97
N ARG A 21 16.54 -18.70 -16.44
CA ARG A 21 16.14 -18.39 -15.06
C ARG A 21 15.19 -17.20 -14.99
N LEU A 22 14.38 -17.13 -13.93
CA LEU A 22 13.63 -15.91 -13.64
C LEU A 22 14.53 -14.95 -12.89
N VAL A 23 14.72 -13.75 -13.42
CA VAL A 23 15.43 -12.66 -12.74
C VAL A 23 14.42 -11.94 -11.87
N SER A 24 14.66 -11.97 -10.56
CA SER A 24 13.80 -11.31 -9.58
C SER A 24 13.76 -9.80 -9.78
N GLY A 25 12.56 -9.25 -9.62
CA GLY A 25 12.31 -7.82 -9.51
C GLY A 25 11.99 -7.46 -8.06
N THR A 26 12.04 -6.17 -7.73
CA THR A 26 11.76 -5.68 -6.36
C THR A 26 10.34 -6.01 -5.87
N LEU A 27 9.36 -6.15 -6.77
CA LEU A 27 7.99 -6.50 -6.42
C LEU A 27 7.75 -8.01 -6.27
N GLN A 28 8.78 -8.84 -6.41
CA GLN A 28 8.72 -10.26 -6.02
C GLN A 28 8.80 -10.39 -4.49
N LEU A 29 7.75 -9.91 -3.83
CA LEU A 29 7.64 -9.88 -2.37
C LEU A 29 6.84 -11.09 -1.86
N GLY A 30 7.15 -11.53 -0.65
CA GLY A 30 6.36 -12.56 0.04
C GLY A 30 4.97 -12.05 0.39
N ARG A 31 3.99 -12.96 0.49
CA ARG A 31 2.65 -12.61 0.99
C ARG A 31 2.74 -11.98 2.38
N ASN A 32 1.85 -11.04 2.65
CA ASN A 32 1.73 -10.29 3.89
C ASN A 32 2.91 -9.36 4.19
N THR A 33 3.69 -8.98 3.17
CA THR A 33 4.74 -7.96 3.30
C THR A 33 4.10 -6.57 3.32
N SER A 34 4.64 -5.67 4.14
CA SER A 34 4.30 -4.25 4.10
C SER A 34 5.33 -3.50 3.25
N LEU A 35 4.86 -2.85 2.18
CA LEU A 35 5.66 -2.05 1.27
C LEU A 35 5.46 -0.57 1.60
N VAL A 36 6.55 0.13 1.92
CA VAL A 36 6.54 1.58 2.15
C VAL A 36 7.11 2.27 0.92
N LEU A 37 6.32 3.15 0.32
CA LEU A 37 6.67 3.93 -0.86
C LEU A 37 6.83 5.39 -0.45
N ASP A 38 8.01 5.93 -0.70
CA ASP A 38 8.32 7.33 -0.45
C ASP A 38 8.23 8.14 -1.76
N GLU A 39 7.23 9.01 -1.87
CA GLU A 39 7.00 9.95 -2.97
C GLU A 39 7.49 11.38 -2.64
N THR A 40 8.08 11.62 -1.46
CA THR A 40 8.52 12.97 -1.06
C THR A 40 9.65 13.52 -1.94
N GLN A 41 10.47 12.65 -2.52
CA GLN A 41 11.55 12.99 -3.44
C GLN A 41 11.15 12.88 -4.92
N LEU A 42 9.84 12.88 -5.21
CA LEU A 42 9.35 12.73 -6.57
C LEU A 42 9.30 14.11 -7.25
N GLU A 43 10.21 14.31 -8.21
CA GLU A 43 10.30 15.54 -8.99
C GLU A 43 9.52 15.44 -10.30
N GLN A 44 9.14 16.60 -10.86
CA GLN A 44 8.56 16.66 -12.20
C GLN A 44 9.62 16.28 -13.25
N GLY A 45 9.32 15.29 -14.07
CA GLY A 45 10.19 14.85 -15.16
C GLY A 45 9.54 13.77 -16.02
N GLN A 46 10.25 13.32 -17.04
CA GLN A 46 9.76 12.26 -17.93
C GLN A 46 10.13 10.88 -17.38
N LEU A 47 9.12 10.02 -17.31
CA LEU A 47 9.31 8.60 -17.08
C LEU A 47 9.58 7.92 -18.42
N ASP A 48 10.64 7.12 -18.44
CA ASP A 48 10.93 6.28 -19.58
C ASP A 48 9.92 5.11 -19.64
N THR A 49 10.01 4.31 -20.71
CA THR A 49 9.19 3.09 -20.84
C THR A 49 9.30 2.16 -19.62
N THR A 50 10.47 2.08 -19.00
CA THR A 50 10.69 1.34 -17.73
C THR A 50 9.95 1.98 -16.56
N GLY A 51 10.02 3.31 -16.42
CA GLY A 51 9.34 4.05 -15.36
C GLY A 51 7.82 3.91 -15.44
N VAL A 52 7.26 4.02 -16.64
CA VAL A 52 5.82 3.79 -16.89
C VAL A 52 5.43 2.37 -16.50
N ARG A 53 6.20 1.35 -16.93
CA ARG A 53 5.96 -0.05 -16.54
C ARG A 53 6.01 -0.25 -15.02
N ASN A 54 6.94 0.41 -14.33
CA ASN A 54 7.07 0.32 -12.88
C ASN A 54 5.87 0.94 -12.16
N ILE A 55 5.38 2.11 -12.60
CA ILE A 55 4.16 2.73 -12.04
C ILE A 55 2.94 1.85 -12.30
N THR A 56 2.79 1.32 -13.52
CA THR A 56 1.67 0.41 -13.84
C THR A 56 1.72 -0.84 -12.96
N ALA A 57 2.90 -1.41 -12.73
CA ALA A 57 3.05 -2.57 -11.85
C ALA A 57 2.69 -2.26 -10.39
N LEU A 58 3.08 -1.08 -9.88
CA LEU A 58 2.69 -0.63 -8.54
C LEU A 58 1.16 -0.41 -8.45
N GLY A 59 0.55 0.20 -9.46
CA GLY A 59 -0.90 0.36 -9.52
C GLY A 59 -1.63 -0.99 -9.55
N ASN A 60 -1.15 -1.94 -10.35
CA ASN A 60 -1.70 -3.30 -10.40
C ASN A 60 -1.55 -4.02 -9.05
N LEU A 61 -0.41 -3.86 -8.39
CA LEU A 61 -0.17 -4.42 -7.06
C LEU A 61 -1.15 -3.84 -6.04
N ILE A 62 -1.37 -2.52 -6.03
CA ILE A 62 -2.25 -1.87 -5.06
C ILE A 62 -3.71 -2.24 -5.30
N SER A 63 -4.21 -2.05 -6.53
CA SER A 63 -5.63 -2.19 -6.83
C SER A 63 -6.07 -3.65 -7.02
N TRP A 64 -5.21 -4.48 -7.61
CA TRP A 64 -5.57 -5.84 -8.03
C TRP A 64 -4.82 -6.93 -7.27
N GLN A 65 -3.88 -6.56 -6.38
CA GLN A 65 -3.08 -7.50 -5.62
C GLN A 65 -2.41 -8.55 -6.54
N LYS A 66 -1.84 -8.08 -7.66
CA LYS A 66 -1.11 -8.91 -8.62
C LYS A 66 0.09 -8.20 -9.21
N VAL A 67 1.06 -8.98 -9.69
CA VAL A 67 2.23 -8.49 -10.42
C VAL A 67 2.40 -9.30 -11.70
N ASP A 68 2.47 -8.61 -12.83
CA ASP A 68 2.53 -9.23 -14.16
C ASP A 68 3.98 -9.47 -14.59
N TYR A 69 4.45 -10.72 -14.50
CA TYR A 69 5.84 -11.08 -14.76
C TYR A 69 6.12 -11.08 -16.26
N ASP A 70 7.28 -10.52 -16.64
CA ASP A 70 7.66 -10.34 -18.04
C ASP A 70 8.37 -11.60 -18.59
N PHE A 71 7.73 -12.34 -19.49
CA PHE A 71 8.32 -13.48 -20.21
C PHE A 71 8.74 -13.09 -21.64
N ASN A 72 9.06 -11.83 -21.89
CA ASN A 72 9.42 -11.19 -23.18
C ASN A 72 8.30 -11.20 -24.23
N TYR A 73 7.69 -12.36 -24.49
CA TYR A 73 6.65 -12.55 -25.51
C TYR A 73 5.23 -12.50 -24.93
N HIS A 74 5.09 -12.74 -23.62
CA HIS A 74 3.83 -12.67 -22.91
C HIS A 74 4.09 -12.21 -21.47
N GLN A 75 3.03 -11.77 -20.82
CA GLN A 75 3.02 -11.49 -19.39
C GLN A 75 2.22 -12.57 -18.68
N MET A 76 2.68 -12.99 -17.51
CA MET A 76 1.94 -13.91 -16.65
C MET A 76 1.59 -13.21 -15.34
N GLU A 77 0.32 -13.25 -14.97
CA GLU A 77 -0.16 -12.61 -13.74
C GLU A 77 0.14 -13.49 -12.53
N PHE A 78 0.81 -12.94 -11.53
CA PHE A 78 1.05 -13.61 -10.25
C PHE A 78 0.33 -12.90 -9.12
N PRO A 79 -0.58 -13.57 -8.38
CA PRO A 79 -1.28 -12.95 -7.27
C PRO A 79 -0.32 -12.71 -6.10
N CYS A 80 -0.46 -11.55 -5.47
CA CYS A 80 0.25 -11.16 -4.26
C CYS A 80 -0.74 -10.78 -3.15
N ASN A 81 -0.22 -10.49 -1.97
CA ASN A 81 -0.98 -9.93 -0.86
C ASN A 81 -0.02 -9.00 -0.11
N ILE A 82 -0.07 -7.71 -0.42
CA ILE A 82 0.90 -6.71 -0.01
C ILE A 82 0.14 -5.47 0.46
N ASN A 83 0.44 -5.05 1.69
CA ASN A 83 -0.07 -3.80 2.23
C ASN A 83 0.88 -2.66 1.82
N VAL A 84 0.34 -1.57 1.30
CA VAL A 84 1.15 -0.45 0.80
C VAL A 84 0.89 0.80 1.64
N LEU A 85 1.96 1.48 2.06
CA LEU A 85 1.91 2.79 2.70
C LEU A 85 2.65 3.79 1.82
N ILE A 86 1.99 4.86 1.42
CA ILE A 86 2.57 5.91 0.57
C ILE A 86 2.79 7.17 1.40
N MET A 87 4.02 7.69 1.37
CA MET A 87 4.38 8.98 1.95
C MET A 87 4.55 10.00 0.83
N SER A 88 3.76 11.07 0.82
CA SER A 88 3.80 12.08 -0.24
C SER A 88 3.64 13.48 0.36
N GLU A 89 4.29 14.48 -0.23
CA GLU A 89 4.07 15.90 0.09
C GLU A 89 2.84 16.48 -0.62
N GLY A 90 2.41 15.85 -1.72
CA GLY A 90 1.29 16.28 -2.54
C GLY A 90 0.31 15.16 -2.85
N ARG A 91 -0.48 15.35 -3.92
CA ARG A 91 -1.35 14.29 -4.43
C ARG A 91 -0.48 13.14 -4.95
N SER A 92 -0.74 11.94 -4.47
CA SER A 92 -0.01 10.75 -4.91
C SER A 92 -0.31 10.42 -6.38
N LEU A 93 0.68 9.87 -7.07
CA LEU A 93 0.54 9.32 -8.42
C LEU A 93 -0.11 7.94 -8.41
N LEU A 94 0.01 7.23 -7.29
CA LEU A 94 -0.50 5.88 -7.12
C LEU A 94 -1.93 5.93 -6.57
N PRO A 95 -2.74 4.88 -6.86
CA PRO A 95 -4.06 4.76 -6.25
C PRO A 95 -3.93 4.64 -4.73
N CYS A 96 -4.79 5.36 -4.01
CA CYS A 96 -4.91 5.27 -2.56
C CYS A 96 -6.37 5.18 -2.15
N ASP A 97 -6.63 4.36 -1.14
CA ASP A 97 -7.93 4.11 -0.54
C ASP A 97 -8.22 5.06 0.63
N CYS A 98 -7.18 5.42 1.40
CA CYS A 98 -7.24 6.38 2.49
C CYS A 98 -6.08 7.39 2.40
N GLN A 99 -6.40 8.68 2.49
CA GLN A 99 -5.41 9.75 2.54
C GLN A 99 -5.49 10.51 3.87
N VAL A 100 -4.43 10.43 4.66
CA VAL A 100 -4.32 11.15 5.94
C VAL A 100 -3.41 12.36 5.77
N HIS A 101 -4.01 13.56 5.77
CA HIS A 101 -3.26 14.80 5.69
C HIS A 101 -2.64 15.13 7.05
N LEU A 102 -1.30 15.12 7.13
CA LEU A 102 -0.59 15.52 8.34
C LEU A 102 -0.68 17.04 8.49
N ARG A 103 -1.37 17.49 9.54
CA ARG A 103 -1.36 18.88 9.98
C ARG A 103 -0.55 18.95 11.26
N PRO A 104 0.64 19.59 11.26
CA PRO A 104 1.41 19.78 12.48
C PRO A 104 0.59 20.61 13.46
N THR A 105 0.04 19.96 14.49
CA THR A 105 -0.71 20.63 15.56
C THR A 105 0.19 21.11 16.68
N VAL A 106 1.41 20.58 16.75
CA VAL A 106 2.44 20.96 17.71
C VAL A 106 3.52 21.71 16.95
N ASN A 107 3.76 22.97 17.31
CA ASN A 107 5.03 23.65 17.06
C ASN A 107 5.84 23.53 18.35
N PRO A 108 6.67 22.50 18.55
CA PRO A 108 7.25 22.30 19.87
C PRO A 108 8.65 22.91 19.91
N PRO A 109 8.94 23.82 20.86
CA PRO A 109 10.30 24.05 21.32
C PRO A 109 10.98 22.78 21.89
N ASN A 110 10.23 21.69 22.12
CA ASN A 110 10.70 20.44 22.75
C ASN A 110 10.53 19.18 21.88
N LEU A 111 10.65 19.27 20.54
CA LEU A 111 10.54 18.11 19.64
C LEU A 111 11.42 16.92 20.09
N GLU A 112 12.64 17.21 20.56
CA GLU A 112 13.57 16.17 21.04
C GLU A 112 13.05 15.39 22.25
N GLU A 113 12.34 16.06 23.17
CA GLU A 113 11.80 15.41 24.37
C GLU A 113 10.65 14.48 24.01
N TYR A 114 9.78 14.91 23.09
CA TYR A 114 8.73 14.06 22.53
C TYR A 114 9.30 12.85 21.77
N LEU A 115 10.34 13.04 20.97
CA LEU A 115 11.00 11.92 20.27
C LEU A 115 11.62 10.93 21.26
N LYS A 116 12.21 11.40 22.36
CA LYS A 116 12.74 10.54 23.43
C LYS A 116 11.63 9.71 24.08
N THR A 117 10.46 10.28 24.38
CA THR A 117 9.35 9.50 24.97
C THR A 117 8.83 8.42 24.01
N VAL A 118 8.72 8.72 22.71
CA VAL A 118 8.35 7.73 21.69
C VAL A 118 9.40 6.62 21.58
N GLN A 119 10.70 6.97 21.56
CA GLN A 119 11.78 5.98 21.55
C GLN A 119 11.78 5.08 22.79
N HIS A 120 11.50 5.64 23.98
CA HIS A 120 11.36 4.86 25.20
C HIS A 120 10.14 3.92 25.17
N ALA A 121 9.04 4.32 24.52
CA ALA A 121 7.88 3.47 24.30
C ALA A 121 8.13 2.33 23.27
N GLN A 122 9.13 2.49 22.40
CA GLN A 122 9.55 1.49 21.40
C GLN A 122 10.55 0.46 21.95
N LEU A 123 10.33 -0.04 23.18
CA LEU A 123 11.09 -1.19 23.68
C LEU A 123 10.94 -2.37 22.71
N SER A 124 12.07 -2.89 22.22
CA SER A 124 12.14 -3.98 21.23
C SER A 124 11.33 -5.22 21.64
N SER A 125 11.23 -5.48 22.95
CA SER A 125 10.40 -6.55 23.52
C SER A 125 8.90 -6.33 23.31
N GLN A 126 8.40 -5.10 23.36
CA GLN A 126 7.00 -4.77 23.09
C GLN A 126 6.69 -4.86 21.60
N LEU A 127 7.60 -4.38 20.73
CA LEU A 127 7.45 -4.51 19.28
C LEU A 127 7.34 -5.99 18.85
N ASN A 128 8.11 -6.88 19.47
CA ASN A 128 7.99 -8.31 19.20
C ASN A 128 6.62 -8.87 19.63
N LYS A 129 6.08 -8.43 20.77
CA LYS A 129 4.71 -8.81 21.18
C LYS A 129 3.67 -8.34 20.16
N TYR A 130 3.80 -7.12 19.65
CA TYR A 130 2.91 -6.61 18.60
C TYR A 130 3.03 -7.43 17.31
N ARG A 131 4.26 -7.76 16.88
CA ARG A 131 4.46 -8.60 15.68
C ARG A 131 3.81 -9.98 15.83
N VAL A 132 4.00 -10.63 16.98
CA VAL A 132 3.40 -11.94 17.28
C VAL A 132 1.87 -11.81 17.27
N TYR A 133 1.34 -10.82 17.99
CA TYR A 133 -0.11 -10.57 18.05
C TYR A 133 -0.71 -10.33 16.66
N LEU A 134 -0.15 -9.42 15.86
CA LEU A 134 -0.63 -9.11 14.51
C LEU A 134 -0.54 -10.33 13.57
N THR A 135 0.51 -11.15 13.71
CA THR A 135 0.67 -12.37 12.90
C THR A 135 -0.37 -13.42 13.27
N ALA A 136 -0.61 -13.62 14.57
CA ALA A 136 -1.63 -14.55 15.05
C ALA A 136 -3.05 -14.06 14.68
N ALA A 137 -3.34 -12.78 14.89
CA ALA A 137 -4.62 -12.17 14.59
C ALA A 137 -4.99 -12.28 13.10
N ARG A 138 -4.02 -12.15 12.20
CA ARG A 138 -4.22 -12.34 10.74
C ARG A 138 -4.61 -13.77 10.36
N SER A 139 -4.31 -14.74 11.21
CA SER A 139 -4.64 -16.16 10.96
C SER A 139 -5.96 -16.58 11.61
N LEU A 140 -6.65 -15.66 12.30
CA LEU A 140 -7.96 -15.93 12.87
C LEU A 140 -9.01 -15.92 11.78
N ASP A 141 -10.00 -16.80 11.93
CA ASP A 141 -11.20 -16.75 11.10
C ASP A 141 -11.97 -15.47 11.43
N TYR A 142 -12.28 -14.70 10.40
CA TYR A 142 -13.07 -13.49 10.51
C TYR A 142 -14.40 -13.70 9.80
N SER A 143 -15.50 -13.38 10.49
CA SER A 143 -16.84 -13.41 9.93
C SER A 143 -17.58 -12.15 10.32
N ILE A 144 -18.11 -11.44 9.33
CA ILE A 144 -18.97 -10.27 9.55
C ILE A 144 -20.31 -10.77 10.07
N SER A 145 -20.76 -10.24 11.22
CA SER A 145 -22.08 -10.59 11.75
C SER A 145 -23.19 -9.89 10.97
N ASP A 146 -24.40 -10.45 10.99
CA ASP A 146 -25.57 -9.82 10.37
C ASP A 146 -25.87 -8.44 10.97
N GLN A 147 -25.57 -8.25 12.26
CA GLN A 147 -25.72 -6.96 12.93
C GLN A 147 -24.73 -5.92 12.38
N MET A 148 -23.46 -6.31 12.19
CA MET A 148 -22.44 -5.42 11.63
C MET A 148 -22.72 -5.10 10.17
N THR A 149 -23.19 -6.09 9.39
CA THR A 149 -23.56 -5.90 7.99
C THR A 149 -24.66 -4.85 7.84
N LYS A 150 -25.71 -4.92 8.67
CA LYS A 150 -26.79 -3.93 8.69
C LYS A 150 -26.30 -2.54 9.09
N ALA A 151 -25.43 -2.45 10.11
CA ALA A 151 -24.87 -1.16 10.53
C ALA A 151 -24.07 -0.51 9.38
N VAL A 152 -23.21 -1.26 8.69
CA VAL A 152 -22.43 -0.76 7.55
C VAL A 152 -23.34 -0.37 6.37
N GLU A 153 -24.43 -1.11 6.12
CA GLU A 153 -25.43 -0.74 5.10
C GLU A 153 -26.17 0.56 5.43
N GLU A 154 -26.60 0.72 6.69
CA GLU A 154 -27.24 1.96 7.17
C GLU A 154 -26.30 3.16 7.03
N ASP A 155 -25.05 3.02 7.48
CA ASP A 155 -24.02 4.06 7.35
C ASP A 155 -23.78 4.41 5.87
N PHE A 156 -23.68 3.41 4.99
CA PHE A 156 -23.51 3.64 3.54
C PHE A 156 -24.69 4.39 2.91
N VAL A 157 -25.91 4.05 3.31
CA VAL A 157 -27.12 4.73 2.84
C VAL A 157 -27.15 6.18 3.31
N ASP A 158 -26.80 6.44 4.56
CA ASP A 158 -26.78 7.79 5.11
C ASP A 158 -25.68 8.64 4.48
N MET A 159 -24.49 8.10 4.29
CA MET A 159 -23.43 8.78 3.54
C MET A 159 -23.92 9.14 2.13
N ARG A 160 -24.59 8.23 1.41
CA ARG A 160 -25.13 8.49 0.06
C ARG A 160 -26.23 9.54 0.01
N LYS A 161 -27.02 9.70 1.07
CA LYS A 161 -28.02 10.77 1.15
C LYS A 161 -27.33 12.13 1.21
N ASP A 162 -26.24 12.22 1.96
CA ASP A 162 -25.48 13.45 2.15
C ASP A 162 -24.66 13.82 0.91
N ASP A 163 -24.06 12.83 0.23
CA ASP A 163 -23.28 13.05 -1.01
C ASP A 163 -23.51 11.94 -2.07
N PRO A 164 -24.56 12.09 -2.90
CA PRO A 164 -24.96 11.06 -3.86
C PRO A 164 -23.96 10.81 -5.00
N GLN A 165 -23.08 11.77 -5.32
CA GLN A 165 -22.20 11.67 -6.49
C GLN A 165 -20.79 11.19 -6.15
N SER A 166 -20.32 11.38 -4.91
CA SER A 166 -18.97 10.96 -4.53
C SER A 166 -18.89 9.50 -4.07
N ILE A 167 -20.00 8.91 -3.58
CA ILE A 167 -20.00 7.59 -2.94
C ILE A 167 -20.37 6.48 -3.92
N SER A 168 -19.39 5.63 -4.16
CA SER A 168 -19.43 4.49 -5.07
C SER A 168 -19.64 3.15 -4.33
N ALA A 169 -19.86 2.08 -5.10
CA ALA A 169 -19.90 0.73 -4.53
C ALA A 169 -18.53 0.26 -3.99
N GLU A 170 -17.42 0.85 -4.45
CA GLU A 170 -16.09 0.56 -3.89
C GLU A 170 -15.97 1.06 -2.45
N ASP A 171 -16.64 2.16 -2.10
CA ASP A 171 -16.57 2.72 -0.75
C ASP A 171 -17.26 1.81 0.27
N LEU A 172 -18.38 1.18 -0.12
CA LEU A 172 -19.02 0.14 0.67
C LEU A 172 -18.08 -1.06 0.89
N HIS A 173 -17.40 -1.51 -0.17
CA HIS A 173 -16.43 -2.60 -0.06
C HIS A 173 -15.29 -2.24 0.92
N ARG A 174 -14.76 -1.01 0.85
CA ARG A 174 -13.72 -0.54 1.78
C ARG A 174 -14.21 -0.51 3.22
N MET A 175 -15.44 -0.07 3.48
CA MET A 175 -16.02 -0.10 4.83
C MET A 175 -16.12 -1.52 5.37
N LEU A 176 -16.55 -2.49 4.55
CA LEU A 176 -16.62 -3.90 4.95
C LEU A 176 -15.24 -4.52 5.22
N VAL A 177 -14.18 -4.04 4.58
CA VAL A 177 -12.80 -4.50 4.84
C VAL A 177 -12.26 -3.98 6.17
N VAL A 178 -12.75 -2.81 6.63
CA VAL A 178 -12.32 -2.17 7.89
C VAL A 178 -13.17 -2.62 9.10
N ALA A 179 -14.45 -2.94 8.88
CA ALA A 179 -15.40 -3.42 9.88
C ALA A 179 -14.96 -4.70 10.58
#